data_AF-A0ABD1CUF1-F1
#
_entry.id   AF-A0ABD1CUF1-F1
#
_cell.length_a   1.000
_cell.length_b   1.000
_cell.length_c   1.000
_cell.angle_alpha   90.00
_cell.angle_beta   90.00
_cell.angle_gamma   90.00
#
_symmetry.space_group_name_H-M   'P 1'
#
loop_
_entity.id
_entity.type
_entity.pdbx_description
1 polymer ?
#
loop_
_entity_poly.entity_id
_entity_poly.type
_entity_poly.pdbx_seq_one_letter_code
_entity_poly.pdbx_strand_id
1 'polypeptide(L)'
;MISVIVVFAIVTVLSCPTEAGYQNTFEATKGCLKYNSHQGYKFTHPYFSTGAYRNVRRGPNNATEFRFGVLGDHDGIFRLAPVQNPYDSTLMHEIVLSGWAGTKTDVRRYVRTSPSEMNNYSMFKIQSSYGLLSQFDPLMFTLTIYSNGSAKLAKDGDKYPFFEFQDSTLSFRYIGFCNWNVPVIYFFDCPL
;
A
#
# COMPACT_ATOMS: atom_id res chain seq x y z
N MET A 1 41.61 52.87 -41.29
CA MET A 1 41.41 52.15 -40.02
C MET A 1 39.93 52.04 -39.77
N ILE A 2 39.36 50.84 -39.81
CA ILE A 2 37.95 50.59 -39.51
C ILE A 2 37.94 49.76 -38.22
N SER A 3 37.45 50.34 -37.12
CA SER A 3 37.28 49.64 -35.85
C SER A 3 36.01 48.79 -35.92
N VAL A 4 36.18 47.47 -35.78
CA VAL A 4 35.07 46.52 -35.66
C VAL A 4 34.70 46.40 -34.18
N ILE A 5 33.50 46.82 -33.82
CA ILE A 5 32.94 46.63 -32.48
C ILE A 5 32.27 45.25 -32.46
N VAL A 6 32.82 44.34 -31.66
CA VAL A 6 32.22 43.02 -31.40
C VAL A 6 31.27 43.16 -30.22
N VAL A 7 29.98 43.01 -30.48
CA VAL A 7 28.95 43.00 -29.44
C VAL A 7 28.81 41.58 -28.90
N PHE A 8 29.22 41.35 -27.65
CA PHE A 8 28.95 40.12 -26.93
C PHE A 8 27.49 40.13 -26.42
N ALA A 9 26.63 39.35 -27.05
CA ALA A 9 25.29 39.08 -26.55
C ALA A 9 25.37 38.06 -25.41
N ILE A 10 25.16 38.50 -24.16
CA ILE A 10 24.99 37.62 -23.01
C ILE A 10 23.55 37.10 -23.05
N VAL A 11 23.38 35.83 -23.42
CA VAL A 11 22.09 35.14 -23.31
C VAL A 11 21.91 34.71 -21.86
N THR A 12 21.15 35.47 -21.09
CA THR A 12 20.67 35.03 -19.78
C THR A 12 19.55 34.01 -19.98
N VAL A 13 19.87 32.74 -19.80
CA VAL A 13 18.86 31.68 -19.73
C VAL A 13 18.07 31.89 -18.43
N LEU A 14 16.90 32.51 -18.55
CA LEU A 14 15.90 32.57 -17.49
C LEU A 14 15.42 31.14 -17.23
N SER A 15 15.86 30.56 -16.12
CA SER A 15 15.31 29.32 -15.59
C SER A 15 13.85 29.57 -15.22
N CYS A 16 12.94 29.29 -16.14
CA CYS A 16 11.52 29.24 -15.87
C CYS A 16 11.26 28.13 -14.83
N PRO A 17 10.47 28.37 -13.77
CA PRO A 17 10.08 27.29 -12.87
C PRO A 17 9.35 26.21 -13.69
N THR A 18 10.00 25.06 -13.80
CA THR A 18 9.48 23.86 -14.47
C THR A 18 8.14 23.44 -13.87
N GLU A 19 7.27 22.87 -14.71
CA GLU A 19 5.94 22.25 -14.45
C GLU A 19 5.89 21.18 -13.33
N ALA A 20 6.88 21.11 -12.45
CA ALA A 20 7.04 20.13 -11.37
C ALA A 20 5.91 20.13 -10.33
N GLY A 21 4.97 21.09 -10.36
CA GLY A 21 3.86 21.17 -9.42
C GLY A 21 2.64 20.29 -9.73
N TYR A 22 2.53 19.74 -10.95
CA TYR A 22 1.36 18.96 -11.39
C TYR A 22 1.77 17.62 -12.02
N GLN A 23 2.55 16.82 -11.29
CA GLN A 23 2.86 15.47 -11.74
C GLN A 23 1.63 14.56 -11.62
N ASN A 24 1.40 13.72 -12.64
CA ASN A 24 0.35 12.71 -12.60
C ASN A 24 0.75 11.58 -11.63
N THR A 25 0.20 11.61 -10.41
CA THR A 25 0.46 10.62 -9.36
C THR A 25 0.00 9.21 -9.76
N PHE A 26 -0.89 9.08 -10.75
CA PHE A 26 -1.34 7.78 -11.26
C PHE A 26 -0.32 7.06 -12.14
N GLU A 27 0.70 7.75 -12.68
CA GLU A 27 1.77 7.07 -13.44
C GLU A 27 2.50 6.04 -12.57
N ALA A 28 2.54 6.24 -11.25
CA ALA A 28 3.13 5.30 -10.31
C ALA A 28 2.38 3.96 -10.23
N THR A 29 1.12 3.91 -10.68
CA THR A 29 0.27 2.69 -10.72
C THR A 29 0.40 1.90 -12.03
N LYS A 30 1.21 2.39 -12.99
CA LYS A 30 1.37 1.76 -14.29
C LYS A 30 1.92 0.34 -14.15
N GLY A 31 1.21 -0.62 -14.77
CA GLY A 31 1.57 -2.04 -14.74
C GLY A 31 1.03 -2.82 -13.54
N CYS A 32 0.37 -2.17 -12.58
CA CYS A 32 -0.32 -2.85 -11.49
C CYS A 32 -1.60 -3.55 -11.96
N LEU A 33 -1.97 -4.63 -11.29
CA LEU A 33 -3.34 -5.12 -11.27
C LEU A 33 -4.23 -4.20 -10.41
N LYS A 34 -5.55 -4.25 -10.61
CA LYS A 34 -6.51 -3.39 -9.92
C LYS A 34 -7.69 -4.16 -9.34
N TYR A 35 -8.12 -3.80 -8.13
CA TYR A 35 -9.37 -4.27 -7.53
C TYR A 35 -10.14 -3.12 -6.87
N ASN A 36 -11.45 -3.04 -7.14
CA ASN A 36 -12.32 -1.99 -6.61
C ASN A 36 -13.18 -2.55 -5.47
N SER A 37 -12.84 -2.24 -4.22
CA SER A 37 -13.59 -2.66 -3.04
C SER A 37 -14.68 -1.65 -2.71
N HIS A 38 -15.95 -2.06 -2.74
CA HIS A 38 -17.08 -1.16 -2.49
C HIS A 38 -18.26 -1.84 -1.76
N GLN A 39 -18.15 -3.15 -1.48
CA GLN A 39 -19.23 -3.94 -0.89
C GLN A 39 -19.24 -3.91 0.65
N GLY A 40 -18.21 -3.33 1.26
CA GLY A 40 -18.10 -3.13 2.69
C GLY A 40 -17.57 -4.35 3.47
N TYR A 41 -17.29 -4.14 4.75
CA TYR A 41 -16.39 -5.00 5.52
C TYR A 41 -16.78 -6.49 5.58
N LYS A 42 -18.08 -6.76 5.61
CA LYS A 42 -18.65 -8.10 5.80
C LYS A 42 -18.87 -8.86 4.50
N PHE A 43 -18.49 -8.29 3.36
CA PHE A 43 -18.62 -8.95 2.06
C PHE A 43 -17.59 -10.08 1.89
N THR A 44 -17.93 -11.07 1.08
CA THR A 44 -17.05 -12.16 0.66
C THR A 44 -16.04 -11.65 -0.38
N HIS A 45 -15.08 -10.86 0.07
CA HIS A 45 -14.01 -10.34 -0.80
C HIS A 45 -13.13 -11.47 -1.34
N PRO A 46 -12.65 -11.38 -2.58
CA PRO A 46 -11.71 -12.35 -3.13
C PRO A 46 -10.35 -12.26 -2.41
N TYR A 47 -9.69 -13.40 -2.30
CA TYR A 47 -8.32 -13.52 -1.83
C TYR A 47 -7.43 -13.98 -2.98
N PHE A 48 -6.44 -13.17 -3.32
CA PHE A 48 -5.53 -13.42 -4.43
C PHE A 48 -4.29 -14.17 -3.94
N SER A 49 -3.88 -15.22 -4.65
CA SER A 49 -2.67 -15.96 -4.29
C SER A 49 -1.43 -15.12 -4.55
N THR A 50 -0.59 -14.93 -3.54
CA THR A 50 0.67 -14.20 -3.71
C THR A 50 1.71 -14.97 -4.51
N GLY A 51 1.54 -16.29 -4.64
CA GLY A 51 2.37 -17.14 -5.52
C GLY A 51 2.10 -16.93 -7.01
N ALA A 52 0.99 -16.27 -7.37
CA ALA A 52 0.64 -15.95 -8.75
C ALA A 52 1.08 -14.53 -9.16
N TYR A 53 1.55 -13.72 -8.22
CA TYR A 53 2.03 -12.37 -8.47
C TYR A 53 3.35 -12.39 -9.26
N ARG A 54 3.46 -11.52 -10.25
CA ARG A 54 4.61 -11.44 -11.17
C ARG A 54 5.70 -10.49 -10.70
N ASN A 55 5.35 -9.51 -9.87
CA ASN A 55 6.21 -8.41 -9.45
C ASN A 55 6.60 -8.51 -7.96
N VAL A 56 6.71 -9.73 -7.43
CA VAL A 56 7.22 -9.97 -6.06
C VAL A 56 8.74 -10.03 -6.07
N ARG A 57 9.38 -9.21 -5.25
CA ARG A 57 10.85 -9.22 -5.11
C ARG A 57 11.27 -9.97 -3.85
N ARG A 58 12.42 -10.64 -3.94
CA ARG A 58 13.15 -11.13 -2.77
C ARG A 58 14.14 -10.05 -2.34
N GLY A 59 13.89 -9.46 -1.17
CA GLY A 59 14.76 -8.46 -0.56
C GLY A 59 15.92 -9.08 0.23
N PRO A 60 16.77 -8.25 0.86
CA PRO A 60 17.81 -8.70 1.78
C PRO A 60 17.24 -9.59 2.89
N ASN A 61 18.06 -10.52 3.41
CA ASN A 61 17.66 -11.46 4.46
C ASN A 61 16.44 -12.34 4.09
N ASN A 62 16.29 -12.64 2.80
CA ASN A 62 15.19 -13.43 2.25
C ASN A 62 13.80 -12.83 2.53
N ALA A 63 13.73 -11.50 2.68
CA ALA A 63 12.46 -10.80 2.81
C ALA A 63 11.63 -10.94 1.53
N THR A 64 10.30 -10.96 1.67
CA THR A 64 9.37 -10.92 0.54
C THR A 64 8.81 -9.51 0.46
N GLU A 65 8.92 -8.90 -0.72
CA GLU A 65 8.52 -7.51 -0.94
C GLU A 65 7.42 -7.44 -1.98
N PHE A 66 6.34 -6.76 -1.61
CA PHE A 66 5.19 -6.47 -2.45
C PHE A 66 5.03 -4.97 -2.59
N ARG A 67 4.90 -4.45 -3.81
CA ARG A 67 4.50 -3.06 -4.03
C ARG A 67 2.99 -2.99 -4.25
N PHE A 68 2.35 -2.06 -3.55
CA PHE A 68 0.92 -1.82 -3.59
C PHE A 68 0.63 -0.33 -3.78
N GLY A 69 -0.58 -0.05 -4.23
CA GLY A 69 -1.19 1.27 -4.22
C GLY A 69 -2.58 1.23 -3.59
N VAL A 70 -2.96 2.28 -2.87
CA VAL A 70 -4.30 2.45 -2.31
C VAL A 70 -4.81 3.84 -2.62
N LEU A 71 -5.99 3.91 -3.24
CA LEU A 71 -6.69 5.16 -3.52
C LEU A 71 -8.07 5.11 -2.87
N GLY A 72 -8.37 6.09 -2.03
CA GLY A 72 -9.60 6.16 -1.25
C GLY A 72 -9.44 7.12 -0.08
N ASP A 73 -10.54 7.63 0.44
CA ASP A 73 -10.52 8.60 1.55
C ASP A 73 -9.89 8.00 2.82
N HIS A 74 -10.33 6.79 3.18
CA HIS A 74 -9.87 6.06 4.36
C HIS A 74 -10.22 4.55 4.26
N ASP A 75 -9.90 3.76 5.29
CA ASP A 75 -10.18 2.31 5.38
C ASP A 75 -9.58 1.43 4.27
N GLY A 76 -8.30 1.63 3.97
CA GLY A 76 -7.51 0.71 3.15
C GLY A 76 -7.18 -0.57 3.91
N ILE A 77 -7.98 -1.63 3.77
CA ILE A 77 -7.89 -2.87 4.52
C ILE A 77 -7.28 -4.00 3.67
N PHE A 78 -6.14 -4.52 4.13
CA PHE A 78 -5.46 -5.69 3.60
C PHE A 78 -5.66 -6.88 4.55
N ARG A 79 -6.14 -8.00 4.02
CA ARG A 79 -6.37 -9.24 4.76
C ARG A 79 -5.37 -10.29 4.32
N LEU A 80 -4.45 -10.64 5.22
CA LEU A 80 -3.38 -11.60 4.98
C LEU A 80 -3.79 -12.97 5.52
N ALA A 81 -3.87 -13.98 4.65
CA ALA A 81 -4.40 -15.30 4.99
C ALA A 81 -3.47 -16.44 4.55
N PRO A 82 -3.51 -17.60 5.24
CA PRO A 82 -2.82 -18.82 4.83
C PRO A 82 -3.53 -19.60 3.71
N VAL A 83 -4.83 -19.36 3.51
CA VAL A 83 -5.68 -20.06 2.55
C VAL A 83 -6.58 -19.09 1.78
N GLN A 84 -7.04 -19.50 0.59
CA GLN A 84 -7.86 -18.66 -0.29
C GLN A 84 -9.26 -18.37 0.27
N ASN A 85 -9.85 -19.33 1.00
CA ASN A 85 -11.18 -19.19 1.59
C ASN A 85 -11.05 -19.29 3.12
N PRO A 86 -10.68 -18.20 3.82
CA PRO A 86 -10.37 -18.22 5.25
C PRO A 86 -11.64 -18.16 6.11
N TYR A 87 -12.59 -19.06 5.86
CA TYR A 87 -13.87 -19.15 6.59
C TYR A 87 -14.01 -20.46 7.36
N ASP A 88 -13.01 -21.33 7.32
CA ASP A 88 -12.96 -22.52 8.15
C ASP A 88 -12.02 -22.28 9.33
N SER A 89 -12.52 -21.54 10.34
CA SER A 89 -11.80 -21.19 11.58
C SER A 89 -10.35 -20.77 11.37
N THR A 90 -10.12 -19.89 10.39
CA THR A 90 -8.77 -19.57 9.92
C THR A 90 -8.17 -18.40 10.68
N LEU A 91 -6.99 -18.58 11.28
CA LEU A 91 -6.19 -17.48 11.82
C LEU A 91 -5.65 -16.61 10.68
N MET A 92 -5.89 -15.30 10.75
CA MET A 92 -5.46 -14.34 9.74
C MET A 92 -5.10 -12.99 10.36
N HIS A 93 -4.41 -12.16 9.56
CA HIS A 93 -4.02 -10.81 9.93
C HIS A 93 -4.72 -9.78 9.06
N GLU A 94 -4.95 -8.61 9.62
CA GLU A 94 -5.49 -7.48 8.91
C GLU A 94 -4.61 -6.26 9.16
N ILE A 95 -4.19 -5.60 8.07
CA ILE A 95 -3.54 -4.29 8.11
C ILE A 95 -4.59 -3.28 7.66
N VAL A 96 -4.91 -2.33 8.53
CA VAL A 96 -5.89 -1.28 8.25
C VAL A 96 -5.13 0.03 8.10
N LEU A 97 -5.09 0.56 6.88
CA LEU A 97 -4.54 1.88 6.57
C LEU A 97 -5.63 2.94 6.70
N SER A 98 -5.37 3.99 7.47
CA SER A 98 -6.32 5.07 7.71
C SER A 98 -7.70 4.57 8.15
N GLY A 99 -7.76 3.62 9.07
CA GLY A 99 -8.97 3.27 9.78
C GLY A 99 -9.47 4.37 10.72
N TRP A 100 -10.61 4.11 11.38
CA TRP A 100 -11.16 4.97 12.43
C TRP A 100 -11.41 6.39 11.92
N ALA A 101 -12.21 6.50 10.85
CA ALA A 101 -12.47 7.74 10.12
C ALA A 101 -11.18 8.46 9.68
N GLY A 102 -10.21 7.69 9.17
CA GLY A 102 -8.96 8.22 8.61
C GLY A 102 -7.85 8.51 9.62
N THR A 103 -8.03 8.23 10.91
CA THR A 103 -7.14 8.71 11.97
C THR A 103 -6.10 7.71 12.46
N LYS A 104 -6.25 6.41 12.13
CA LYS A 104 -5.40 5.35 12.68
C LYS A 104 -4.98 4.35 11.62
N THR A 105 -3.72 3.94 11.64
CA THR A 105 -3.27 2.71 10.99
C THR A 105 -3.05 1.66 12.06
N ASP A 106 -3.59 0.47 11.86
CA ASP A 106 -3.55 -0.58 12.87
C ASP A 106 -3.39 -1.98 12.27
N VAL A 107 -2.85 -2.90 13.07
CA VAL A 107 -2.70 -4.31 12.71
C VAL A 107 -3.39 -5.19 13.73
N ARG A 108 -4.16 -6.15 13.20
CA ARG A 108 -5.05 -7.02 13.95
C ARG A 108 -4.77 -8.46 13.59
N ARG A 109 -4.97 -9.36 14.53
CA ARG A 109 -5.07 -10.81 14.32
C ARG A 109 -6.40 -11.30 14.82
N TYR A 110 -7.01 -12.22 14.10
CA TYR A 110 -8.26 -12.85 14.51
C TYR A 110 -8.44 -14.19 13.79
N VAL A 111 -9.38 -14.99 14.28
CA VAL A 111 -9.86 -16.20 13.64
C VAL A 111 -11.15 -15.88 12.90
N ARG A 112 -11.24 -16.23 11.61
CA ARG A 112 -12.41 -15.98 10.79
C ARG A 112 -13.14 -17.28 10.44
N THR A 113 -14.46 -17.29 10.69
CA THR A 113 -15.38 -18.42 10.43
C THR A 113 -16.40 -18.10 9.34
N SER A 114 -16.55 -16.84 8.98
CA SER A 114 -17.42 -16.41 7.88
C SER A 114 -17.04 -14.98 7.43
N PRO A 115 -17.61 -14.47 6.33
CA PRO A 115 -17.43 -13.08 5.93
C PRO A 115 -17.81 -12.07 7.03
N SER A 116 -18.75 -12.40 7.92
CA SER A 116 -19.25 -11.50 8.97
C SER A 116 -18.75 -11.79 10.38
N GLU A 117 -18.11 -12.94 10.62
CA GLU A 117 -17.72 -13.39 11.96
C GLU A 117 -16.22 -13.43 12.17
N MET A 118 -15.78 -12.86 13.29
CA MET A 118 -14.39 -12.84 13.73
C MET A 118 -14.34 -13.16 15.21
N ASN A 119 -13.46 -14.07 15.59
CA ASN A 119 -13.24 -14.53 16.96
C ASN A 119 -11.78 -14.31 17.35
N ASN A 120 -11.47 -14.40 18.66
CA ASN A 120 -10.10 -14.31 19.19
C ASN A 120 -9.33 -13.07 18.68
N TYR A 121 -10.02 -11.93 18.68
CA TYR A 121 -9.49 -10.67 18.19
C TYR A 121 -8.34 -10.17 19.07
N SER A 122 -7.25 -9.74 18.45
CA SER A 122 -6.10 -9.11 19.12
C SER A 122 -5.57 -7.96 18.27
N MET A 123 -5.44 -6.78 18.88
CA MET A 123 -4.82 -5.62 18.25
C MET A 123 -3.34 -5.56 18.63
N PHE A 124 -2.45 -5.57 17.64
CA PHE A 124 -1.01 -5.65 17.84
C PHE A 124 -0.35 -4.29 17.91
N LYS A 125 -0.75 -3.41 17.01
CA LYS A 125 -0.19 -2.07 16.89
C LYS A 125 -1.23 -1.13 16.34
N ILE A 126 -1.20 0.09 16.84
CA ILE A 126 -2.00 1.21 16.37
C ILE A 126 -1.12 2.45 16.39
N GLN A 127 -1.24 3.29 15.36
CA GLN A 127 -0.58 4.59 15.31
C GLN A 127 -1.42 5.61 14.55
N SER A 128 -1.06 6.88 14.67
CA SER A 128 -1.69 7.97 13.93
C SER A 128 -1.43 7.87 12.41
N SER A 129 -2.43 8.19 11.60
CA SER A 129 -2.32 8.18 10.14
C SER A 129 -3.12 9.27 9.43
N TYR A 130 -3.29 10.43 10.07
CA TYR A 130 -3.96 11.58 9.46
C TYR A 130 -3.33 11.92 8.10
N GLY A 131 -4.18 12.01 7.07
CA GLY A 131 -3.75 12.34 5.71
C GLY A 131 -2.88 11.28 5.04
N LEU A 132 -2.85 10.04 5.54
CA LEU A 132 -2.06 8.98 4.92
C LEU A 132 -2.69 8.49 3.60
N LEU A 133 -4.03 8.43 3.53
CA LEU A 133 -4.76 8.09 2.30
C LEU A 133 -5.42 9.33 1.73
N SER A 134 -5.70 9.29 0.42
CA SER A 134 -6.35 10.35 -0.34
C SER A 134 -7.30 9.71 -1.35
N GLN A 135 -8.46 10.32 -1.54
CA GLN A 135 -9.38 9.94 -2.62
C GLN A 135 -8.92 10.45 -4.00
N PHE A 136 -7.88 11.28 -4.04
CA PHE A 136 -7.38 11.92 -5.27
C PHE A 136 -6.01 11.40 -5.71
N ASP A 137 -5.20 10.89 -4.77
CA ASP A 137 -3.83 10.45 -5.04
C ASP A 137 -3.57 9.05 -4.46
N PRO A 138 -3.06 8.09 -5.25
CA PRO A 138 -2.77 6.76 -4.74
C PRO A 138 -1.58 6.80 -3.79
N LEU A 139 -1.77 6.29 -2.57
CA LEU A 139 -0.65 5.96 -1.70
C LEU A 139 0.05 4.72 -2.26
N MET A 140 1.23 4.93 -2.86
CA MET A 140 2.11 3.83 -3.27
C MET A 140 3.10 3.48 -2.17
N PHE A 141 3.23 2.19 -1.86
CA PHE A 141 4.11 1.71 -0.81
C PHE A 141 4.56 0.27 -1.04
N THR A 142 5.68 -0.09 -0.40
CA THR A 142 6.18 -1.46 -0.33
C THR A 142 5.86 -2.07 1.03
N LEU A 143 5.25 -3.26 1.02
CA LEU A 143 5.14 -4.17 2.16
C LEU A 143 6.29 -5.18 2.10
N THR A 144 7.23 -5.06 3.03
CA THR A 144 8.35 -6.02 3.20
C THR A 144 8.04 -6.94 4.38
N ILE A 145 8.05 -8.26 4.16
CA ILE A 145 7.81 -9.27 5.20
C ILE A 145 9.04 -10.17 5.33
N TYR A 146 9.55 -10.31 6.55
CA TYR A 146 10.69 -11.15 6.90
C TYR A 146 10.25 -12.51 7.44
N SER A 147 11.13 -13.51 7.37
CA SER A 147 10.86 -14.88 7.82
C SER A 147 10.55 -14.99 9.32
N ASN A 148 10.98 -14.02 10.13
CA ASN A 148 10.69 -13.96 11.57
C ASN A 148 9.32 -13.32 11.89
N GLY A 149 8.50 -13.04 10.87
CA GLY A 149 7.20 -12.40 11.02
C GLY A 149 7.24 -10.88 11.20
N SER A 150 8.43 -10.26 11.11
CA SER A 150 8.52 -8.79 11.02
C SER A 150 7.99 -8.31 9.68
N ALA A 151 7.26 -7.21 9.69
CA ALA A 151 6.72 -6.57 8.50
C ALA A 151 6.87 -5.05 8.57
N LYS A 152 7.15 -4.44 7.41
CA LYS A 152 7.41 -3.01 7.27
C LYS A 152 6.65 -2.45 6.08
N LEU A 153 6.06 -1.27 6.23
CA LEU A 153 5.42 -0.52 5.17
C LEU A 153 6.20 0.78 4.97
N ALA A 154 6.74 0.98 3.77
CA ALA A 154 7.48 2.19 3.39
C ALA A 154 6.84 2.79 2.13
N LYS A 155 6.57 4.10 2.13
CA LYS A 155 6.08 4.76 0.92
C LYS A 155 7.16 4.71 -0.15
N ASP A 156 6.74 4.77 -1.41
CA ASP A 156 7.70 4.85 -2.50
C ASP A 156 8.59 6.10 -2.35
N GLY A 157 9.90 5.91 -2.46
CA GLY A 157 10.91 6.96 -2.28
C GLY A 157 11.29 7.27 -0.83
N ASP A 158 10.51 6.82 0.16
CA ASP A 158 10.83 7.03 1.57
C ASP A 158 11.96 6.10 2.02
N LYS A 159 12.93 6.67 2.76
CA LYS A 159 14.04 5.90 3.33
C LYS A 159 13.62 5.01 4.50
N TYR A 160 12.63 5.44 5.28
CA TYR A 160 12.20 4.79 6.50
C TYR A 160 10.74 4.35 6.39
N PRO A 161 10.39 3.18 6.95
CA PRO A 161 9.01 2.74 6.97
C PRO A 161 8.16 3.68 7.82
N PHE A 162 6.94 3.93 7.36
CA PHE A 162 5.96 4.68 8.14
C PHE A 162 5.24 3.78 9.15
N PHE A 163 5.20 2.46 8.93
CA PHE A 163 4.57 1.50 9.83
C PHE A 163 5.37 0.19 9.88
N GLU A 164 5.53 -0.38 11.07
CA GLU A 164 6.27 -1.63 11.29
C GLU A 164 5.59 -2.47 12.38
N PHE A 165 5.52 -3.78 12.22
CA PHE A 165 5.00 -4.69 13.24
C PHE A 165 5.72 -6.04 13.18
N GLN A 166 5.46 -6.90 14.17
CA GLN A 166 6.01 -8.25 14.19
C GLN A 166 5.01 -9.22 14.78
N ASP A 167 4.77 -10.32 14.07
CA ASP A 167 4.06 -11.48 14.57
C ASP A 167 4.56 -12.72 13.81
N SER A 168 5.15 -13.67 14.54
CA SER A 168 5.70 -14.90 13.94
C SER A 168 4.64 -15.81 13.33
N THR A 169 3.35 -15.58 13.61
CA THR A 169 2.23 -16.32 13.03
C THR A 169 1.72 -15.72 11.70
N LEU A 170 2.29 -14.60 11.26
CA LEU A 170 1.89 -13.91 10.03
C LEU A 170 2.00 -14.82 8.80
N SER A 171 0.90 -14.93 8.05
CA SER A 171 0.88 -15.63 6.77
C SER A 171 0.30 -14.73 5.67
N PHE A 172 1.01 -14.68 4.54
CA PHE A 172 0.66 -13.87 3.38
C PHE A 172 0.53 -14.72 2.10
N ARG A 173 0.18 -16.01 2.20
CA ARG A 173 -0.01 -16.88 1.03
C ARG A 173 -1.15 -16.38 0.12
N TYR A 174 -2.13 -15.71 0.73
CA TYR A 174 -3.20 -15.03 0.04
C TYR A 174 -3.42 -13.65 0.64
N ILE A 175 -3.78 -12.68 -0.21
CA ILE A 175 -4.12 -11.32 0.20
C ILE A 175 -5.50 -10.97 -0.33
N GLY A 176 -6.40 -10.60 0.56
CA GLY A 176 -7.69 -10.01 0.24
C GLY A 176 -7.65 -8.50 0.44
N PHE A 177 -8.43 -7.78 -0.36
CA PHE A 177 -8.60 -6.34 -0.23
C PHE A 177 -10.05 -6.04 0.11
N CYS A 178 -10.26 -5.16 1.08
CA CYS A 178 -11.58 -4.91 1.66
C CYS A 178 -11.74 -3.40 1.93
N ASN A 179 -12.96 -2.96 2.13
CA ASN A 179 -13.25 -1.61 2.59
C ASN A 179 -14.20 -1.67 3.77
N TRP A 180 -14.23 -0.64 4.61
CA TRP A 180 -15.19 -0.60 5.71
C TRP A 180 -16.57 -0.17 5.23
N ASN A 181 -16.74 1.13 4.98
CA ASN A 181 -17.98 1.76 4.53
C ASN A 181 -17.78 2.74 3.36
N VAL A 182 -16.54 3.13 3.05
CA VAL A 182 -16.18 3.99 1.89
C VAL A 182 -15.52 3.16 0.80
N PRO A 183 -15.71 3.43 -0.50
CA PRO A 183 -15.03 2.70 -1.56
C PRO A 183 -13.51 2.91 -1.55
N VAL A 184 -12.76 1.86 -1.86
CA VAL A 184 -11.29 1.89 -1.95
C VAL A 184 -10.83 1.12 -3.19
N ILE A 185 -9.92 1.71 -3.96
CA ILE A 185 -9.28 1.08 -5.11
C ILE A 185 -7.88 0.62 -4.69
N TYR A 186 -7.59 -0.64 -4.97
CA TYR A 186 -6.30 -1.27 -4.71
C TYR A 186 -5.57 -1.49 -6.01
N PHE A 187 -4.31 -1.08 -6.04
CA PHE A 187 -3.34 -1.43 -7.05
C PHE A 187 -2.40 -2.47 -6.44
N PHE A 188 -2.26 -3.63 -7.08
CA PHE A 188 -1.49 -4.74 -6.52
C PHE A 188 -0.71 -5.49 -7.58
N ASP A 189 0.23 -6.32 -7.15
CA ASP A 189 1.20 -6.94 -8.06
C ASP A 189 1.87 -5.88 -8.95
N CYS A 190 2.27 -4.76 -8.35
CA CYS A 190 2.85 -3.62 -9.04
C CYS A 190 4.34 -3.84 -9.33
N PRO A 191 4.85 -3.43 -10.51
CA PRO A 191 6.29 -3.44 -10.80
C PRO A 191 7.08 -2.68 -9.73
N LEU A 192 8.15 -3.29 -9.21
CA LEU A 192 9.05 -2.74 -8.17
C LEU A 192 10.22 -1.95 -8.74
#